data_AF-W6LED4-F1
#
_entry.id   AF-W6LED4-F1
#
_cell.length_a   1.000
_cell.length_b   1.000
_cell.length_c   1.000
_cell.angle_alpha   90.00
_cell.angle_beta   90.00
_cell.angle_gamma   90.00
#
_symmetry.space_group_name_H-M   'P 1'
#
loop_
_entity.id
_entity.type
_entity.pdbx_description
1 polymer ?
#
loop_
_entity_poly.entity_id
_entity_poly.type
_entity_poly.pdbx_seq_one_letter_code
_entity_poly.pdbx_strand_id
1 'polypeptide(L)'
;MVLCRNTVCLVLATLLLLAQFATLSVHGETDTIRFQHQFDKKPVLEWSVNEVVEWMNNTIGYAEYSDYVRKHLIDGPTLLEMEPVDFESFFPITSPLHVIKIQAHIKLLRGQCSCHDATIITGMHSFWTYMKHHNVRTWVEGTTALYFSRITMLSAYLFDHQLYMDVISSGRRFEDEYSKIGNTAVNVQDGGAGLRSRKFVYWVSWIFAPDLYLAYHCARFSGVNYFLMPIMVIHFITQAVNEYFILYTIYKKAAFTPGTGILERIWCIYSYTIFAPIAGLVVGYAFPIILQYICVLALIIHNLGTLLALIALIYFRGSLEASQSKDNGKDVKETKTSTRTNTNAADDKNNMSSGKID
;
A
#
# COMPACT_ATOMS: atom_id res chain seq x y z
N MET A 1 -26.73 18.75 -4.29
CA MET A 1 -26.93 17.63 -5.24
C MET A 1 -25.61 17.05 -5.77
N VAL A 2 -24.64 17.87 -6.21
CA VAL A 2 -23.30 17.40 -6.64
C VAL A 2 -22.50 16.72 -5.51
N LEU A 3 -22.65 17.21 -4.27
CA LEU A 3 -21.98 16.66 -3.08
C LEU A 3 -22.41 15.21 -2.77
N CYS A 4 -23.71 14.93 -2.82
CA CYS A 4 -24.26 13.58 -2.57
C CYS A 4 -23.79 12.60 -3.64
N ARG A 5 -23.62 13.03 -4.89
CA ARG A 5 -23.08 12.20 -5.98
C ARG A 5 -21.63 11.80 -5.72
N ASN A 6 -20.79 12.71 -5.22
CA ASN A 6 -19.38 12.44 -5.00
C ASN A 6 -19.13 11.59 -3.74
N THR A 7 -19.84 11.83 -2.63
CA THR A 7 -19.74 10.94 -1.44
C THR A 7 -20.34 9.57 -1.71
N VAL A 8 -21.45 9.47 -2.45
CA VAL A 8 -22.01 8.18 -2.85
C VAL A 8 -21.06 7.42 -3.78
N CYS A 9 -20.38 8.11 -4.72
CA CYS A 9 -19.34 7.49 -5.55
C CYS A 9 -18.13 7.02 -4.72
N LEU A 10 -17.70 7.78 -3.71
CA LEU A 10 -16.55 7.44 -2.87
C LEU A 10 -16.90 6.26 -1.95
N VAL A 11 -18.10 6.25 -1.37
CA VAL A 11 -18.64 5.15 -0.56
C VAL A 11 -18.85 3.89 -1.41
N LEU A 12 -19.42 4.01 -2.61
CA LEU A 12 -19.55 2.91 -3.57
C LEU A 12 -18.19 2.39 -4.02
N ALA A 13 -17.20 3.26 -4.26
CA ALA A 13 -15.84 2.86 -4.61
C ALA A 13 -15.18 2.09 -3.45
N THR A 14 -15.32 2.55 -2.21
CA THR A 14 -14.84 1.81 -1.03
C THR A 14 -15.59 0.50 -0.82
N LEU A 15 -16.90 0.44 -1.02
CA LEU A 15 -17.69 -0.78 -0.90
C LEU A 15 -17.41 -1.77 -2.03
N LEU A 16 -17.17 -1.31 -3.26
CA LEU A 16 -16.71 -2.14 -4.38
C LEU A 16 -15.31 -2.69 -4.14
N LEU A 17 -14.39 -1.87 -3.62
CA LEU A 17 -13.06 -2.35 -3.21
C LEU A 17 -13.17 -3.39 -2.10
N LEU A 18 -13.96 -3.15 -1.05
CA LEU A 18 -14.19 -4.10 0.05
C LEU A 18 -14.91 -5.38 -0.40
N ALA A 19 -15.85 -5.29 -1.35
CA ALA A 19 -16.53 -6.45 -1.92
C ALA A 19 -15.58 -7.31 -2.77
N GLN A 20 -14.63 -6.70 -3.47
CA GLN A 20 -13.55 -7.43 -4.17
C GLN A 20 -12.63 -8.15 -3.17
N PHE A 21 -12.42 -7.61 -1.96
CA PHE A 21 -11.66 -8.30 -0.91
C PHE A 21 -12.43 -9.46 -0.26
N ALA A 22 -13.76 -9.38 -0.13
CA ALA A 22 -14.57 -10.45 0.46
C ALA A 22 -14.67 -11.70 -0.43
N THR A 23 -14.40 -11.60 -1.74
CA THR A 23 -14.44 -12.74 -2.67
C THR A 23 -13.07 -13.37 -2.95
N LEU A 24 -11.96 -12.78 -2.49
CA LEU A 24 -10.66 -13.44 -2.58
C LEU A 24 -10.46 -14.35 -1.36
N SER A 25 -10.72 -15.64 -1.57
CA SER A 25 -10.31 -16.71 -0.66
C SER A 25 -8.79 -16.62 -0.44
N VAL A 26 -8.36 -16.41 0.80
CA VAL A 26 -6.97 -16.50 1.21
C VAL A 26 -6.62 -18.00 1.29
N HIS A 27 -6.24 -18.58 0.16
CA HIS A 27 -5.48 -19.82 0.14
C HIS A 27 -4.00 -19.43 0.16
N GLY A 28 -3.36 -19.59 1.32
CA GLY A 28 -1.91 -19.49 1.45
C GLY A 28 -1.29 -20.77 0.91
N GLU A 29 -1.11 -20.84 -0.41
CA GLU A 29 -0.38 -21.93 -1.05
C GLU A 29 1.00 -21.42 -1.44
N THR A 30 2.01 -21.90 -0.71
CA THR A 30 3.43 -21.62 -0.94
C THR A 30 3.92 -22.48 -2.10
N ASP A 31 3.73 -22.02 -3.33
CA ASP A 31 4.32 -22.64 -4.50
C ASP A 31 5.55 -21.84 -4.96
N THR A 32 6.72 -22.36 -4.59
CA THR A 32 8.03 -21.94 -5.08
C THR A 32 8.20 -22.30 -6.56
N ILE A 33 8.70 -21.37 -7.36
CA ILE A 33 8.92 -21.49 -8.80
C ILE A 33 9.79 -22.73 -9.13
N ARG A 34 9.20 -23.68 -9.86
CA ARG A 34 9.82 -24.92 -10.33
C ARG A 34 10.86 -24.65 -11.42
N PHE A 35 12.13 -24.86 -11.10
CA PHE A 35 13.11 -25.28 -12.10
C PHE A 35 12.97 -26.79 -12.25
N GLN A 36 12.39 -27.22 -13.36
CA GLN A 36 12.08 -28.59 -13.70
C GLN A 36 13.33 -29.49 -13.67
N HIS A 37 13.63 -30.06 -12.49
CA HIS A 37 14.55 -31.15 -12.28
C HIS A 37 13.90 -32.10 -11.26
N GLN A 38 14.02 -33.41 -11.47
CA GLN A 38 13.30 -34.49 -10.76
C GLN A 38 13.36 -34.49 -9.20
N PHE A 39 14.10 -33.59 -8.58
CA PHE A 39 14.25 -33.47 -7.12
C PHE A 39 13.17 -32.60 -6.44
N ASP A 40 12.26 -31.98 -7.22
CA ASP A 40 11.27 -30.98 -6.79
C ASP A 40 10.20 -31.44 -5.77
N LYS A 41 10.27 -32.66 -5.23
CA LYS A 41 9.25 -33.15 -4.27
C LYS A 41 9.76 -33.27 -2.84
N LYS A 42 11.08 -33.20 -2.62
CA LYS A 42 11.68 -33.50 -1.32
C LYS A 42 12.74 -32.47 -0.96
N PRO A 43 12.65 -31.82 0.22
CA PRO A 43 13.66 -30.86 0.65
C PRO A 43 15.03 -31.53 0.75
N VAL A 44 16.09 -30.79 0.45
CA VAL A 44 17.48 -31.31 0.44
C VAL A 44 17.85 -31.95 1.78
N LEU A 45 17.34 -31.41 2.89
CA LEU A 45 17.54 -31.97 4.24
C LEU A 45 17.02 -33.40 4.41
N GLU A 46 16.12 -33.87 3.55
CA GLU A 46 15.60 -35.23 3.61
C GLU A 46 16.22 -36.12 2.53
N TRP A 47 17.15 -35.63 1.72
CA TRP A 47 17.78 -36.44 0.68
C TRP A 47 18.61 -37.57 1.29
N SER A 48 18.33 -38.77 0.84
CA SER A 48 19.14 -39.96 1.05
C SER A 48 20.41 -39.90 0.19
N VAL A 49 21.38 -40.74 0.54
CA VAL A 49 22.64 -40.89 -0.22
C VAL A 49 22.38 -41.17 -1.71
N ASN A 50 21.35 -41.95 -2.04
CA ASN A 50 21.00 -42.25 -3.43
C ASN A 50 20.48 -41.03 -4.19
N GLU A 51 19.71 -40.16 -3.53
CA GLU A 51 19.22 -38.91 -4.12
C GLU A 51 20.37 -37.93 -4.34
N VAL A 52 21.35 -37.86 -3.42
CA VAL A 52 22.58 -37.07 -3.60
C VAL A 52 23.43 -37.60 -4.77
N VAL A 53 23.53 -38.92 -4.92
CA VAL A 53 24.21 -39.54 -6.07
C VAL A 53 23.52 -39.18 -7.38
N GLU A 54 22.19 -39.27 -7.41
CA GLU A 54 21.42 -38.90 -8.60
C GLU A 54 21.62 -37.43 -8.95
N TRP A 55 21.67 -36.54 -7.95
CA TRP A 55 21.96 -35.12 -8.15
C TRP A 55 23.39 -34.87 -8.67
N MET A 56 24.38 -35.56 -8.11
CA MET A 56 25.78 -35.46 -8.55
C MET A 56 25.92 -35.90 -10.02
N ASN A 57 25.23 -36.97 -10.40
CA ASN A 57 25.25 -37.51 -11.76
C ASN A 57 24.47 -36.62 -12.75
N ASN A 58 23.21 -36.31 -12.45
CA ASN A 58 22.29 -35.72 -13.41
C ASN A 58 22.32 -34.19 -13.43
N THR A 59 22.55 -33.54 -12.28
CA THR A 59 22.53 -32.07 -12.19
C THR A 59 23.92 -31.46 -12.30
N ILE A 60 24.90 -32.00 -11.58
CA ILE A 60 26.28 -31.49 -11.68
C ILE A 60 26.98 -32.07 -12.92
N GLY A 61 26.68 -33.32 -13.28
CA GLY A 61 27.35 -34.01 -14.38
C GLY A 61 28.69 -34.63 -14.01
N TYR A 62 28.91 -34.96 -12.73
CA TYR A 62 30.13 -35.63 -12.25
C TYR A 62 29.83 -37.03 -11.73
N ALA A 63 29.41 -37.91 -12.65
CA ALA A 63 29.09 -39.29 -12.35
C ALA A 63 30.25 -40.03 -11.64
N GLU A 64 31.49 -39.68 -11.97
CA GLU A 64 32.72 -40.25 -11.41
C GLU A 64 32.88 -40.06 -9.89
N TYR A 65 32.19 -39.07 -9.31
CA TYR A 65 32.20 -38.79 -7.88
C TYR A 65 31.09 -39.51 -7.11
N SER A 66 30.14 -40.14 -7.81
CA SER A 66 29.00 -40.84 -7.22
C SER A 66 29.40 -41.97 -6.28
N ASP A 67 30.46 -42.71 -6.61
CA ASP A 67 30.93 -43.81 -5.77
C ASP A 67 31.55 -43.31 -4.46
N TYR A 68 32.16 -42.12 -4.48
CA TYR A 68 32.69 -41.46 -3.28
C TYR A 68 31.56 -40.93 -2.40
N VAL A 69 30.48 -40.39 -3.00
CA VAL A 69 29.26 -40.04 -2.26
C VAL A 69 28.70 -41.26 -1.52
N ARG A 70 28.58 -42.41 -2.19
CA ARG A 70 28.12 -43.66 -1.55
C ARG A 70 29.09 -44.15 -0.48
N LYS A 71 30.39 -44.15 -0.77
CA LYS A 71 31.44 -44.64 0.14
C LYS A 71 31.50 -43.83 1.43
N HIS A 72 31.31 -42.52 1.34
CA HIS A 72 31.35 -41.61 2.48
C HIS A 72 29.97 -41.35 3.10
N LEU A 73 28.92 -42.03 2.63
CA LEU A 73 27.54 -41.93 3.12
C LEU A 73 27.03 -40.47 3.16
N ILE A 74 27.38 -39.68 2.13
CA ILE A 74 27.01 -38.27 2.08
C ILE A 74 25.52 -38.17 1.73
N ASP A 75 24.71 -37.88 2.74
CA ASP A 75 23.29 -37.58 2.62
C ASP A 75 23.05 -36.07 2.46
N GLY A 76 21.79 -35.67 2.33
CA GLY A 76 21.39 -34.29 2.11
C GLY A 76 21.89 -33.29 3.16
N PRO A 77 21.66 -33.54 4.47
CA PRO A 77 22.21 -32.71 5.55
C PRO A 77 23.74 -32.62 5.51
N THR A 78 24.43 -33.76 5.36
CA THR A 78 25.89 -33.78 5.29
C THR A 78 26.40 -32.96 4.11
N LEU A 79 25.82 -33.14 2.92
CA LEU A 79 26.14 -32.37 1.72
C LEU A 79 26.01 -30.86 1.93
N LEU A 80 24.96 -30.44 2.66
CA LEU A 80 24.72 -29.03 2.97
C LEU A 80 25.69 -28.45 4.00
N GLU A 81 26.41 -29.26 4.77
CA GLU A 81 27.42 -28.79 5.74
C GLU A 81 28.84 -28.82 5.17
N MET A 82 29.09 -29.60 4.11
CA MET A 82 30.43 -29.74 3.53
C MET A 82 31.04 -28.41 3.08
N GLU A 83 32.32 -28.26 3.41
CA GLU A 83 33.19 -27.18 2.96
C GLU A 83 34.04 -27.63 1.74
N PRO A 84 34.61 -26.68 0.97
CA PRO A 84 35.48 -27.02 -0.16
C PRO A 84 36.63 -27.97 0.20
N VAL A 85 37.18 -27.83 1.42
CA VAL A 85 38.28 -28.66 1.93
C VAL A 85 37.84 -30.13 2.10
N ASP A 86 36.59 -30.36 2.47
CA ASP A 86 36.06 -31.71 2.62
C ASP A 86 36.02 -32.42 1.27
N PHE A 87 35.62 -31.72 0.20
CA PHE A 87 35.63 -32.29 -1.16
C PHE A 87 37.04 -32.64 -1.64
N GLU A 88 38.04 -31.81 -1.34
CA GLU A 88 39.43 -32.10 -1.68
C GLU A 88 39.99 -33.30 -0.91
N SER A 89 39.47 -33.56 0.29
CA SER A 89 39.95 -34.65 1.15
C SER A 89 39.26 -36.00 0.85
N PHE A 90 37.94 -36.00 0.60
CA PHE A 90 37.15 -37.21 0.43
C PHE A 90 37.01 -37.67 -1.03
N PHE A 91 37.24 -36.78 -1.99
CA PHE A 91 37.13 -37.08 -3.42
C PHE A 91 38.50 -36.95 -4.09
N PRO A 92 38.82 -37.82 -5.06
CA PRO A 92 40.07 -37.72 -5.83
C PRO A 92 39.95 -36.61 -6.89
N ILE A 93 39.71 -35.37 -6.46
CA ILE A 93 39.53 -34.24 -7.36
C ILE A 93 40.91 -33.74 -7.81
N THR A 94 41.18 -33.85 -9.10
CA THR A 94 42.43 -33.37 -9.71
C THR A 94 42.36 -31.90 -10.11
N SER A 95 41.16 -31.40 -10.41
CA SER A 95 40.93 -30.04 -10.88
C SER A 95 40.17 -29.22 -9.84
N PRO A 96 40.71 -28.09 -9.34
CA PRO A 96 40.00 -27.24 -8.39
C PRO A 96 38.70 -26.66 -8.96
N LEU A 97 38.56 -26.62 -10.29
CA LEU A 97 37.32 -26.21 -10.96
C LEU A 97 36.13 -27.11 -10.61
N HIS A 98 36.36 -28.40 -10.32
CA HIS A 98 35.29 -29.31 -9.95
C HIS A 98 34.74 -28.97 -8.56
N VAL A 99 35.61 -28.66 -7.60
CA VAL A 99 35.22 -28.19 -6.26
C VAL A 99 34.43 -26.87 -6.37
N ILE A 100 34.90 -25.93 -7.18
CA ILE A 100 34.20 -24.65 -7.39
C ILE A 100 32.80 -24.88 -7.97
N LYS A 101 32.65 -25.76 -8.96
CA LYS A 101 31.36 -26.09 -9.58
C LYS A 101 30.42 -26.76 -8.57
N ILE A 102 30.89 -27.79 -7.86
CA ILE A 102 30.12 -28.49 -6.82
C ILE A 102 29.66 -27.48 -5.77
N GLN A 103 30.56 -26.60 -5.29
CA GLN A 103 30.23 -25.60 -4.28
C GLN A 103 29.25 -24.54 -4.78
N ALA A 104 29.31 -24.16 -6.05
CA ALA A 104 28.31 -23.28 -6.66
C ALA A 104 26.91 -23.93 -6.67
N HIS A 105 26.83 -25.24 -6.99
CA HIS A 105 25.57 -25.97 -6.93
C HIS A 105 25.09 -26.21 -5.49
N ILE A 106 25.96 -26.42 -4.52
CA ILE A 106 25.58 -26.50 -3.10
C ILE A 106 25.04 -25.15 -2.62
N LYS A 107 25.63 -24.03 -3.05
CA LYS A 107 25.06 -22.69 -2.79
C LYS A 107 23.67 -22.53 -3.40
N LEU A 108 23.40 -23.11 -4.58
CA LEU A 108 22.04 -23.16 -5.14
C LEU A 108 21.10 -23.96 -4.23
N LEU A 109 21.52 -25.13 -3.76
CA LEU A 109 20.74 -25.97 -2.84
C LEU A 109 20.46 -25.29 -1.50
N ARG A 110 21.41 -24.51 -0.97
CA ARG A 110 21.25 -23.71 0.26
C ARG A 110 20.35 -22.48 0.05
N GLY A 111 19.91 -22.20 -1.17
CA GLY A 111 19.21 -20.95 -1.50
C GLY A 111 20.11 -19.70 -1.40
N GLN A 112 21.44 -19.88 -1.38
CA GLN A 112 22.44 -18.83 -1.21
C GLN A 112 22.93 -18.23 -2.54
N CYS A 113 22.35 -18.62 -3.67
CA CYS A 113 22.71 -18.01 -4.94
C CYS A 113 22.13 -16.62 -5.09
N SER A 114 23.02 -15.63 -5.13
CA SER A 114 22.78 -14.36 -5.82
C SER A 114 22.77 -14.55 -7.33
N CYS A 115 21.88 -15.41 -7.86
CA CYS A 115 21.45 -15.16 -9.23
C CYS A 115 20.77 -13.79 -9.18
N HIS A 116 21.16 -12.89 -10.06
CA HIS A 116 20.70 -11.49 -10.06
C HIS A 116 19.17 -11.34 -10.18
N ASP A 117 18.45 -12.46 -10.39
CA ASP A 117 16.99 -12.57 -10.46
C ASP A 117 16.37 -13.70 -9.59
N ALA A 118 17.14 -14.39 -8.72
CA ALA A 118 16.60 -15.42 -7.81
C ALA A 118 16.06 -14.87 -6.49
N THR A 119 15.93 -13.54 -6.36
CA THR A 119 15.14 -12.90 -5.29
C THR A 119 13.64 -13.23 -5.35
N ILE A 120 13.20 -13.98 -6.36
CA ILE A 120 11.79 -14.35 -6.56
C ILE A 120 11.48 -15.77 -6.04
N ILE A 121 12.45 -16.69 -5.93
CA ILE A 121 12.11 -18.13 -5.91
C ILE A 121 12.17 -18.81 -4.53
N THR A 122 13.06 -18.44 -3.62
CA THR A 122 13.17 -19.19 -2.33
C THR A 122 13.35 -18.36 -1.07
N GLY A 123 13.20 -17.03 -1.16
CA GLY A 123 13.19 -16.20 0.03
C GLY A 123 11.88 -15.44 0.11
N MET A 124 10.99 -15.86 1.01
CA MET A 124 10.36 -14.83 1.83
C MET A 124 11.52 -13.97 2.35
N HIS A 125 11.78 -12.83 1.73
CA HIS A 125 12.56 -11.79 2.37
C HIS A 125 11.80 -11.56 3.66
N SER A 126 12.31 -12.10 4.78
CA SER A 126 11.78 -11.70 6.07
C SER A 126 11.79 -10.17 6.01
N PHE A 127 10.66 -9.55 6.33
CA PHE A 127 10.47 -8.10 6.20
C PHE A 127 11.69 -7.32 6.74
N TRP A 128 12.30 -7.86 7.80
CA TRP A 128 13.54 -7.42 8.42
C TRP A 128 14.80 -7.49 7.55
N THR A 129 14.98 -8.53 6.72
CA THR A 129 16.10 -8.64 5.78
C THR A 129 16.00 -7.61 4.67
N TYR A 130 14.80 -7.40 4.11
CA TYR A 130 14.56 -6.33 3.14
C TYR A 130 14.82 -4.96 3.77
N MET A 131 14.27 -4.71 4.96
CA MET A 131 14.52 -3.49 5.75
C MET A 131 16.01 -3.24 6.00
N LYS A 132 16.79 -4.29 6.29
CA LYS A 132 18.23 -4.20 6.53
C LYS A 132 18.99 -3.83 5.27
N HIS A 133 18.60 -4.38 4.12
CA HIS A 133 19.28 -4.16 2.84
C HIS A 133 18.89 -2.83 2.19
N HIS A 134 17.63 -2.41 2.36
CA HIS A 134 17.07 -1.18 1.82
C HIS A 134 16.67 -0.21 2.93
N ASN A 135 17.59 0.05 3.87
CA ASN A 135 17.30 0.85 5.06
C ASN A 135 16.92 2.30 4.71
N VAL A 136 17.63 2.96 3.79
CA VAL A 136 17.33 4.32 3.35
C VAL A 136 15.95 4.38 2.70
N ARG A 137 15.68 3.48 1.75
CA ARG A 137 14.36 3.37 1.10
C ARG A 137 13.25 3.17 2.14
N THR A 138 13.41 2.20 3.03
CA THR A 138 12.34 1.83 3.96
C THR A 138 12.11 2.88 5.04
N TRP A 139 13.18 3.46 5.59
CA TRP A 139 13.04 4.46 6.64
C TRP A 139 12.76 5.85 6.09
N VAL A 140 13.49 6.32 5.08
CA VAL A 140 13.29 7.68 4.56
C VAL A 140 12.02 7.74 3.73
N GLU A 141 11.87 6.89 2.71
CA GLU A 141 10.70 6.98 1.83
C GLU A 141 9.45 6.40 2.49
N GLY A 142 9.58 5.33 3.29
CA GLY A 142 8.45 4.79 4.06
C GLY A 142 7.91 5.77 5.10
N THR A 143 8.76 6.49 5.84
CA THR A 143 8.28 7.53 6.76
C THR A 143 7.78 8.76 6.02
N THR A 144 8.44 9.15 4.94
CA THR A 144 7.94 10.26 4.09
C THR A 144 6.59 9.90 3.49
N ALA A 145 6.32 8.62 3.17
CA ALA A 145 5.03 8.17 2.66
C ALA A 145 3.92 8.45 3.67
N LEU A 146 4.18 8.16 4.95
CA LEU A 146 3.21 8.32 6.04
C LEU A 146 2.74 9.76 6.24
N TYR A 147 3.62 10.74 6.01
CA TYR A 147 3.31 12.15 6.28
C TYR A 147 3.09 12.97 5.00
N PHE A 148 3.80 12.64 3.93
CA PHE A 148 3.90 13.42 2.71
C PHE A 148 3.85 12.52 1.46
N SER A 149 2.71 11.85 1.25
CA SER A 149 2.45 10.95 0.13
C SER A 149 2.84 11.54 -1.24
N ARG A 150 2.56 12.84 -1.48
CA ARG A 150 2.94 13.54 -2.72
C ARG A 150 4.45 13.62 -2.92
N ILE A 151 5.18 13.95 -1.86
CA ILE A 151 6.64 14.09 -1.90
C ILE A 151 7.25 12.71 -2.13
N THR A 152 6.71 11.68 -1.48
CA THR A 152 7.19 10.31 -1.65
C THR A 152 6.99 9.80 -3.06
N MET A 153 5.80 9.97 -3.63
CA MET A 153 5.54 9.59 -5.03
C MET A 153 6.43 10.38 -6.01
N LEU A 154 6.66 11.67 -5.77
CA LEU A 154 7.55 12.45 -6.60
C LEU A 154 9.02 12.00 -6.44
N SER A 155 9.45 11.73 -5.21
CA SER A 155 10.79 11.22 -4.88
C SER A 155 11.06 9.88 -5.54
N ALA A 156 10.13 8.93 -5.40
CA ALA A 156 10.23 7.63 -6.06
C ALA A 156 10.37 7.79 -7.58
N TYR A 157 9.59 8.68 -8.20
CA TYR A 157 9.71 8.93 -9.64
C TYR A 157 11.07 9.52 -10.05
N LEU A 158 11.59 10.50 -9.29
CA LEU A 158 12.80 11.25 -9.66
C LEU A 158 14.10 10.54 -9.28
N PHE A 159 14.12 9.86 -8.13
CA PHE A 159 15.35 9.40 -7.49
C PHE A 159 15.42 7.87 -7.32
N ASP A 160 14.29 7.16 -7.36
CA ASP A 160 14.26 5.71 -7.20
C ASP A 160 13.44 5.02 -8.30
N HIS A 161 14.06 4.88 -9.47
CA HIS A 161 13.42 4.24 -10.62
C HIS A 161 12.92 2.82 -10.32
N GLN A 162 13.62 2.07 -9.46
CA GLN A 162 13.19 0.73 -9.08
C GLN A 162 11.90 0.79 -8.26
N LEU A 163 11.82 1.67 -7.24
CA LEU A 163 10.61 1.80 -6.43
C LEU A 163 9.43 2.28 -7.27
N TYR A 164 9.67 3.26 -8.15
CA TYR A 164 8.67 3.74 -9.09
C TYR A 164 8.13 2.60 -9.97
N MET A 165 9.03 1.79 -10.53
CA MET A 165 8.66 0.64 -11.34
C MET A 165 7.96 -0.43 -10.50
N ASP A 166 8.36 -0.67 -9.25
CA ASP A 166 7.70 -1.62 -8.34
C ASP A 166 6.26 -1.16 -8.02
N VAL A 167 6.06 0.11 -7.69
CA VAL A 167 4.74 0.69 -7.40
C VAL A 167 3.83 0.65 -8.62
N ILE A 168 4.35 0.82 -9.83
CA ILE A 168 3.53 0.77 -11.06
C ILE A 168 3.33 -0.67 -11.55
N SER A 169 4.30 -1.55 -11.33
CA SER A 169 4.29 -2.93 -11.82
C SER A 169 3.64 -3.93 -10.87
N SER A 170 3.50 -3.60 -9.58
CA SER A 170 2.83 -4.40 -8.52
C SER A 170 1.44 -4.91 -8.92
N GLY A 171 0.83 -4.27 -9.92
CA GLY A 171 -0.37 -4.70 -10.62
C GLY A 171 -0.30 -6.05 -11.35
N ARG A 172 0.89 -6.64 -11.59
CA ARG A 172 1.07 -7.76 -12.52
C ARG A 172 1.23 -9.14 -11.87
N ARG A 173 1.87 -9.21 -10.69
CA ARG A 173 2.35 -10.51 -10.15
C ARG A 173 1.23 -11.48 -9.75
N PHE A 174 0.16 -11.03 -9.09
CA PHE A 174 -0.82 -11.97 -8.54
C PHE A 174 -1.82 -12.56 -9.57
N GLU A 175 -2.15 -11.83 -10.65
CA GLU A 175 -3.15 -12.29 -11.62
C GLU A 175 -2.55 -13.10 -12.77
N ASP A 176 -1.33 -12.75 -13.22
CA ASP A 176 -0.67 -13.43 -14.35
C ASP A 176 -0.03 -14.77 -13.94
N GLU A 177 0.29 -14.95 -12.66
CA GLU A 177 0.92 -16.18 -12.14
C GLU A 177 -0.12 -17.32 -12.00
N TYR A 178 -1.38 -17.01 -11.72
CA TYR A 178 -2.49 -17.99 -11.71
C TYR A 178 -2.92 -18.42 -13.11
N SER A 179 -2.81 -17.54 -14.12
CA SER A 179 -3.24 -17.86 -15.49
C SER A 179 -2.20 -18.64 -16.30
N LYS A 180 -0.94 -18.73 -15.83
CA LYS A 180 0.16 -19.41 -16.53
C LYS A 180 0.42 -20.86 -16.11
N ILE A 181 -0.29 -21.37 -15.10
CA ILE A 181 -0.19 -22.79 -14.71
C ILE A 181 -0.93 -23.71 -15.74
N GLY A 182 -1.73 -23.14 -16.64
CA GLY A 182 -2.32 -23.84 -17.78
C GLY A 182 -1.48 -23.72 -19.06
N ASN A 183 -0.48 -24.60 -19.24
CA ASN A 183 0.18 -24.97 -20.50
C ASN A 183 -0.14 -24.10 -21.73
N THR A 184 0.65 -23.06 -22.01
CA THR A 184 1.03 -22.69 -23.40
C THR A 184 2.08 -21.60 -23.39
N ALA A 185 3.19 -21.85 -24.09
CA ALA A 185 4.19 -20.86 -24.43
C ALA A 185 3.60 -19.89 -25.47
N VAL A 186 2.74 -18.97 -25.02
CA VAL A 186 2.28 -17.85 -25.83
C VAL A 186 3.35 -16.77 -25.76
N ASN A 187 3.86 -16.35 -26.92
CA ASN A 187 4.70 -15.18 -27.09
C ASN A 187 3.94 -13.94 -26.56
N VAL A 188 4.15 -13.59 -25.29
CA VAL A 188 3.55 -12.40 -24.67
C VAL A 188 4.32 -11.16 -25.15
N GLN A 189 3.99 -10.73 -26.37
CA GLN A 189 4.48 -9.47 -26.95
C GLN A 189 3.57 -8.26 -26.60
N ASP A 190 2.53 -8.46 -25.78
CA ASP A 190 1.48 -7.47 -25.49
C ASP A 190 1.70 -6.63 -24.20
N GLY A 191 2.92 -6.59 -23.66
CA GLY A 191 3.18 -5.98 -22.36
C GLY A 191 3.13 -4.45 -22.28
N GLY A 192 3.02 -3.72 -23.41
CA GLY A 192 3.25 -2.27 -23.47
C GLY A 192 2.04 -1.39 -23.14
N ALA A 193 0.84 -1.79 -23.53
CA ALA A 193 -0.36 -0.95 -23.37
C ALA A 193 -0.77 -0.79 -21.89
N GLY A 194 -0.71 -1.87 -21.12
CA GLY A 194 -1.02 -1.86 -19.68
C GLY A 194 -0.04 -1.03 -18.86
N LEU A 195 1.24 -0.96 -19.26
CA LEU A 195 2.21 -0.14 -18.53
C LEU A 195 1.96 1.36 -18.73
N ARG A 196 1.55 1.77 -19.93
CA ARG A 196 1.23 3.18 -20.22
C ARG A 196 0.03 3.67 -19.41
N SER A 197 -1.04 2.88 -19.32
CA SER A 197 -2.22 3.26 -18.52
C SER A 197 -1.89 3.35 -17.03
N ARG A 198 -1.07 2.44 -16.49
CA ARG A 198 -0.66 2.51 -15.07
C ARG A 198 0.23 3.71 -14.76
N LYS A 199 1.15 4.07 -15.66
CA LYS A 199 1.92 5.32 -15.55
C LYS A 199 1.00 6.54 -15.53
N PHE A 200 -0.02 6.56 -16.38
CA PHE A 200 -1.01 7.63 -16.39
C PHE A 200 -1.79 7.70 -15.07
N VAL A 201 -2.29 6.56 -14.57
CA VAL A 201 -2.98 6.50 -13.27
C VAL A 201 -2.07 6.99 -12.14
N TYR A 202 -0.80 6.59 -12.11
CA TYR A 202 0.17 7.08 -11.13
C TYR A 202 0.26 8.62 -11.11
N TRP A 203 0.40 9.24 -12.28
CA TRP A 203 0.51 10.71 -12.40
C TRP A 203 -0.79 11.43 -12.02
N VAL A 204 -1.94 10.93 -12.46
CA VAL A 204 -3.24 11.50 -12.08
C VAL A 204 -3.46 11.38 -10.58
N SER A 205 -3.18 10.21 -10.02
CA SER A 205 -3.27 9.97 -8.57
C SER A 205 -2.32 10.85 -7.79
N TRP A 206 -1.08 11.05 -8.25
CA TRP A 206 -0.12 11.94 -7.59
C TRP A 206 -0.66 13.37 -7.42
N ILE A 207 -1.35 13.89 -8.45
CA ILE A 207 -1.93 15.25 -8.43
C ILE A 207 -3.17 15.30 -7.53
N PHE A 208 -4.13 14.40 -7.75
CA PHE A 208 -5.48 14.55 -7.19
C PHE A 208 -5.74 13.75 -5.92
N ALA A 209 -5.08 12.61 -5.75
CA ALA A 209 -5.45 11.59 -4.76
C ALA A 209 -4.26 10.69 -4.37
N PRO A 210 -3.14 11.26 -3.88
CA PRO A 210 -1.92 10.50 -3.59
C PRO A 210 -2.15 9.49 -2.46
N ASP A 211 -2.89 9.90 -1.42
CA ASP A 211 -3.20 9.06 -0.27
C ASP A 211 -4.09 7.88 -0.66
N LEU A 212 -5.13 8.10 -1.47
CA LEU A 212 -5.99 7.00 -1.96
C LEU A 212 -5.20 6.00 -2.82
N TYR A 213 -4.21 6.48 -3.58
CA TYR A 213 -3.36 5.62 -4.38
C TYR A 213 -2.44 4.76 -3.52
N LEU A 214 -1.83 5.34 -2.48
CA LEU A 214 -1.04 4.57 -1.52
C LEU A 214 -1.91 3.61 -0.70
N ALA A 215 -3.14 4.03 -0.32
CA ALA A 215 -4.11 3.14 0.32
C ALA A 215 -4.44 1.93 -0.55
N TYR A 216 -4.67 2.13 -1.85
CA TYR A 216 -4.89 1.05 -2.80
C TYR A 216 -3.70 0.08 -2.85
N HIS A 217 -2.47 0.59 -2.89
CA HIS A 217 -1.27 -0.26 -2.89
C HIS A 217 -1.12 -1.02 -1.58
N CYS A 218 -1.26 -0.37 -0.43
CA CYS A 218 -1.23 -1.05 0.86
C CYS A 218 -2.31 -2.13 0.94
N ALA A 219 -3.52 -1.87 0.43
CA ALA A 219 -4.60 -2.84 0.45
C ALA A 219 -4.23 -4.11 -0.31
N ARG A 220 -3.56 -3.99 -1.46
CA ARG A 220 -3.05 -5.15 -2.22
C ARG A 220 -2.03 -5.98 -1.44
N PHE A 221 -1.18 -5.33 -0.65
CA PHE A 221 -0.16 -6.02 0.16
C PHE A 221 -0.71 -6.60 1.48
N SER A 222 -2.00 -6.44 1.77
CA SER A 222 -2.63 -6.98 2.99
C SER A 222 -2.55 -8.51 3.08
N GLY A 223 -2.49 -9.22 1.95
CA GLY A 223 -2.29 -10.68 1.93
C GLY A 223 -0.87 -11.10 2.35
N VAL A 224 0.13 -10.25 2.12
CA VAL A 224 1.55 -10.54 2.43
C VAL A 224 1.90 -10.08 3.86
N ASN A 225 1.35 -8.96 4.29
CA ASN A 225 1.57 -8.41 5.63
C ASN A 225 0.23 -7.95 6.22
N TYR A 226 -0.51 -8.93 6.74
CA TYR A 226 -1.87 -8.78 7.27
C TYR A 226 -1.98 -7.88 8.50
N PHE A 227 -0.86 -7.54 9.15
CA PHE A 227 -0.86 -6.67 10.32
C PHE A 227 -0.59 -5.21 9.93
N LEU A 228 0.56 -4.94 9.32
CA LEU A 228 0.98 -3.57 9.04
C LEU A 228 0.15 -2.96 7.92
N MET A 229 -0.15 -3.71 6.85
CA MET A 229 -0.76 -3.14 5.66
C MET A 229 -2.19 -2.64 5.90
N PRO A 230 -3.09 -3.34 6.62
CA PRO A 230 -4.41 -2.79 6.95
C PRO A 230 -4.33 -1.49 7.77
N ILE A 231 -3.37 -1.36 8.70
CA ILE A 231 -3.15 -0.11 9.45
C ILE A 231 -2.79 1.02 8.48
N MET A 232 -1.88 0.75 7.53
CA MET A 232 -1.48 1.72 6.51
C MET A 232 -2.64 2.11 5.60
N VAL A 233 -3.49 1.15 5.20
CA VAL A 233 -4.70 1.43 4.41
C VAL A 233 -5.61 2.40 5.15
N ILE A 234 -5.89 2.13 6.42
CA ILE A 234 -6.78 2.98 7.21
C ILE A 234 -6.15 4.37 7.39
N HIS A 235 -4.86 4.45 7.72
CA HIS A 235 -4.12 5.70 7.83
C HIS A 235 -4.25 6.56 6.58
N PHE A 236 -3.98 5.99 5.40
CA PHE A 236 -4.06 6.70 4.13
C PHE A 236 -5.50 7.08 3.74
N ILE A 237 -6.49 6.24 4.02
CA ILE A 237 -7.90 6.60 3.80
C ILE A 237 -8.30 7.77 4.70
N THR A 238 -7.94 7.73 5.99
CA THR A 238 -8.24 8.82 6.92
C THR A 238 -7.55 10.11 6.53
N GLN A 239 -6.29 10.03 6.09
CA GLN A 239 -5.54 11.17 5.57
C GLN A 239 -6.22 11.78 4.33
N ALA A 240 -6.65 10.94 3.38
CA ALA A 240 -7.39 11.39 2.20
C ALA A 240 -8.70 12.09 2.58
N VAL A 241 -9.48 11.50 3.50
CA VAL A 241 -10.75 12.07 3.97
C VAL A 241 -10.52 13.42 4.63
N ASN A 242 -9.52 13.54 5.49
CA ASN A 242 -9.16 14.80 6.13
C ASN A 242 -8.76 15.87 5.11
N GLU A 243 -7.92 15.53 4.13
CA GLU A 243 -7.52 16.47 3.07
C GLU A 243 -8.74 16.97 2.29
N TYR A 244 -9.61 16.07 1.83
CA TYR A 244 -10.81 16.47 1.09
C TYR A 244 -11.80 17.27 1.94
N PHE A 245 -11.90 16.97 3.23
CA PHE A 245 -12.73 17.74 4.15
C PHE A 245 -12.20 19.16 4.35
N ILE A 246 -10.88 19.32 4.48
CA ILE A 246 -10.24 20.64 4.57
C ILE A 246 -10.45 21.42 3.28
N LEU A 247 -10.21 20.82 2.10
CA LEU A 247 -10.47 21.47 0.82
C LEU A 247 -11.93 21.89 0.67
N TYR A 248 -12.86 21.05 1.12
CA TYR A 248 -14.28 21.35 1.13
C TYR A 248 -14.63 22.53 2.05
N THR A 249 -14.12 22.55 3.27
CA THR A 249 -14.37 23.64 4.23
C THR A 249 -13.72 24.95 3.79
N ILE A 250 -12.57 24.90 3.12
CA ILE A 250 -11.93 26.06 2.48
C ILE A 250 -12.82 26.58 1.35
N TYR A 251 -13.31 25.70 0.49
CA TYR A 251 -14.25 26.07 -0.59
C TYR A 251 -15.52 26.75 -0.04
N LYS A 252 -15.99 26.31 1.14
CA LYS A 252 -17.12 26.91 1.85
C LYS A 252 -16.77 28.14 2.69
N LYS A 253 -15.51 28.59 2.71
CA LYS A 253 -14.99 29.67 3.56
C LYS A 253 -15.27 29.48 5.05
N ALA A 254 -15.42 28.22 5.48
CA ALA A 254 -15.78 27.85 6.85
C ALA A 254 -14.68 27.05 7.57
N ALA A 255 -13.52 26.85 6.93
CA ALA A 255 -12.44 26.01 7.46
C ALA A 255 -11.88 26.52 8.80
N PHE A 256 -11.84 27.84 9.00
CA PHE A 256 -11.19 28.42 10.16
C PHE A 256 -12.05 29.53 10.74
N THR A 257 -12.31 29.45 12.04
CA THR A 257 -12.93 30.56 12.76
C THR A 257 -12.00 31.78 12.68
N PRO A 258 -12.55 32.98 12.47
CA PRO A 258 -11.75 34.20 12.49
C PRO A 258 -11.03 34.32 13.84
N GLY A 259 -9.71 34.50 13.81
CA GLY A 259 -8.86 34.58 15.00
C GLY A 259 -8.05 33.33 15.35
N THR A 260 -8.28 32.18 14.70
CA THR A 260 -7.42 31.00 14.89
C THR A 260 -5.99 31.24 14.39
N GLY A 261 -5.00 30.94 15.23
CA GLY A 261 -3.59 31.09 14.89
C GLY A 261 -3.14 30.09 13.83
N ILE A 262 -2.15 30.45 13.01
CA ILE A 262 -1.62 29.60 11.93
C ILE A 262 -1.15 28.24 12.48
N LEU A 263 -0.51 28.22 13.65
CA LEU A 263 -0.05 26.99 14.31
C LEU A 263 -1.20 26.05 14.71
N GLU A 264 -2.29 26.60 15.23
CA GLU A 264 -3.47 25.81 15.62
C GLU A 264 -4.14 25.21 14.39
N ARG A 265 -4.16 25.94 13.27
CA ARG A 265 -4.63 25.44 11.98
C ARG A 265 -3.76 24.29 11.48
N ILE A 266 -2.44 24.46 11.49
CA ILE A 266 -1.49 23.40 11.11
C ILE A 266 -1.64 22.19 12.04
N TRP A 267 -1.72 22.39 13.35
CA TRP A 267 -1.90 21.32 14.33
C TRP A 267 -3.20 20.54 14.10
N CYS A 268 -4.31 21.25 13.83
CA CYS A 268 -5.60 20.62 13.55
C CYS A 268 -5.56 19.79 12.25
N ILE A 269 -4.74 20.19 11.27
CA ILE A 269 -4.58 19.49 9.99
C ILE A 269 -3.65 18.26 10.14
N TYR A 270 -2.56 18.37 10.91
CA TYR A 270 -1.47 17.40 10.88
C TYR A 270 -1.30 16.56 12.15
N SER A 271 -2.02 16.84 13.24
CA SER A 271 -1.88 16.07 14.50
C SER A 271 -2.13 14.57 14.31
N TYR A 272 -3.19 14.20 13.58
CA TYR A 272 -3.49 12.79 13.31
C TYR A 272 -2.37 12.10 12.52
N THR A 273 -1.89 12.74 11.45
CA THR A 273 -0.83 12.20 10.60
C THR A 273 0.47 12.06 11.36
N ILE A 274 0.82 13.00 12.25
CA ILE A 274 2.05 12.98 13.06
C ILE A 274 2.05 11.83 14.08
N PHE A 275 0.98 11.66 14.86
CA PHE A 275 0.97 10.77 16.02
C PHE A 275 0.58 9.32 15.70
N ALA A 276 -0.33 9.08 14.76
CA ALA A 276 -0.87 7.74 14.50
C ALA A 276 0.21 6.71 14.03
N PRO A 277 1.15 7.05 13.13
CA PRO A 277 2.17 6.10 12.68
C PRO A 277 3.20 5.76 13.75
N ILE A 278 3.61 6.74 14.56
CA ILE A 278 4.56 6.53 15.68
C ILE A 278 3.90 5.63 16.73
N ALA A 279 2.64 5.92 17.09
CA ALA A 279 1.88 5.07 17.99
C ALA A 279 1.71 3.65 17.42
N GLY A 280 1.41 3.51 16.13
CA GLY A 280 1.31 2.22 15.44
C GLY A 280 2.60 1.41 15.46
N LEU A 281 3.76 2.04 15.26
CA LEU A 281 5.08 1.40 15.35
C LEU A 281 5.39 0.90 16.76
N VAL A 282 5.11 1.72 17.78
CA VAL A 282 5.30 1.34 19.19
C VAL A 282 4.37 0.18 19.57
N VAL A 283 3.10 0.25 19.16
CA VAL A 283 2.10 -0.78 19.41
C VAL A 283 2.47 -2.10 18.72
N GLY A 284 2.90 -2.04 17.46
CA GLY A 284 3.30 -3.21 16.68
C GLY A 284 4.48 -3.98 17.25
N TYR A 285 5.40 -3.29 17.93
CA TYR A 285 6.55 -3.93 18.59
C TYR A 285 6.23 -4.50 19.97
N ALA A 286 5.36 -3.83 20.73
CA ALA A 286 5.13 -4.14 22.14
C ALA A 286 3.99 -5.16 22.40
N PHE A 287 3.00 -5.26 21.51
CA PHE A 287 1.77 -6.00 21.82
C PHE A 287 1.70 -7.40 21.19
N PRO A 288 1.06 -8.37 21.89
CA PRO A 288 0.69 -9.65 21.30
C PRO A 288 -0.23 -9.48 20.10
N ILE A 289 -0.11 -10.38 19.11
CA ILE A 289 -0.85 -10.38 17.84
C ILE A 289 -2.38 -10.23 18.04
N ILE A 290 -2.95 -10.82 19.10
CA ILE A 290 -4.39 -10.72 19.38
C ILE A 290 -4.80 -9.28 19.71
N LEU A 291 -3.99 -8.56 20.50
CA LEU A 291 -4.31 -7.18 20.88
C LEU A 291 -4.13 -6.22 19.71
N GLN A 292 -3.15 -6.50 18.86
CA GLN A 292 -2.95 -5.83 17.59
C GLN A 292 -4.23 -5.86 16.71
N TYR A 293 -4.88 -7.02 16.56
CA TYR A 293 -6.16 -7.12 15.86
C TYR A 293 -7.28 -6.30 16.51
N ILE A 294 -7.37 -6.30 17.85
CA ILE A 294 -8.37 -5.51 18.58
C ILE A 294 -8.14 -4.01 18.35
N CYS A 295 -6.89 -3.54 18.37
CA CYS A 295 -6.54 -2.16 18.09
C CYS A 295 -6.90 -1.75 16.65
N VAL A 296 -6.60 -2.60 15.67
CA VAL A 296 -6.99 -2.36 14.26
C VAL A 296 -8.50 -2.28 14.14
N LEU A 297 -9.23 -3.23 14.73
CA LEU A 297 -10.69 -3.26 14.70
C LEU A 297 -11.28 -2.00 15.35
N ALA A 298 -10.77 -1.59 16.51
CA ALA A 298 -11.19 -0.37 17.19
C ALA A 298 -10.92 0.88 16.34
N LEU A 299 -9.78 0.94 15.66
CA LEU A 299 -9.40 2.05 14.79
C LEU A 299 -10.26 2.10 13.52
N ILE A 300 -10.62 0.94 12.95
CA ILE A 300 -11.60 0.84 11.85
C ILE A 300 -12.97 1.35 12.32
N ILE A 301 -13.47 0.85 13.46
CA ILE A 301 -14.77 1.26 14.03
C ILE A 301 -14.77 2.76 14.31
N HIS A 302 -13.69 3.31 14.87
CA HIS A 302 -13.56 4.75 15.12
C HIS A 302 -13.63 5.55 13.82
N ASN A 303 -12.85 5.18 12.79
CA ASN A 303 -12.87 5.86 11.50
C ASN A 303 -14.24 5.77 10.82
N LEU A 304 -14.90 4.60 10.90
CA LEU A 304 -16.25 4.42 10.39
C LEU A 304 -17.26 5.31 11.15
N GLY A 305 -17.13 5.40 12.48
CA GLY A 305 -17.94 6.27 13.32
C GLY A 305 -17.75 7.75 12.96
N THR A 306 -16.50 8.19 12.77
CA THR A 306 -16.17 9.55 12.34
C THR A 306 -16.74 9.85 10.96
N LEU A 307 -16.64 8.92 10.01
CA LEU A 307 -17.23 9.06 8.68
C LEU A 307 -18.75 9.18 8.75
N LEU A 308 -19.43 8.33 9.53
CA LEU A 308 -20.88 8.37 9.72
C LEU A 308 -21.32 9.66 10.40
N ALA A 309 -20.60 10.13 11.41
CA ALA A 309 -20.86 11.41 12.07
C ALA A 309 -20.73 12.58 11.09
N LEU A 310 -19.74 12.53 10.21
CA LEU A 310 -19.51 13.55 9.18
C LEU A 310 -20.63 13.55 8.12
N ILE A 311 -21.06 12.36 7.68
CA ILE A 311 -22.24 12.21 6.80
C ILE A 311 -23.49 12.77 7.48
N ALA A 312 -23.72 12.44 8.75
CA ALA A 312 -24.85 12.93 9.53
C ALA A 312 -24.81 14.47 9.64
N LEU A 313 -23.66 15.05 9.97
CA LEU A 313 -23.49 16.51 10.04
C LEU A 313 -23.81 17.19 8.70
N ILE A 314 -23.35 16.63 7.59
CA ILE A 314 -23.67 17.16 6.24
C ILE A 314 -25.17 17.08 5.97
N TYR A 315 -25.81 15.95 6.33
CA TYR A 315 -27.23 15.72 6.08
C TYR A 315 -28.12 16.62 6.93
N PHE A 316 -27.87 16.70 8.24
CA PHE A 316 -28.65 17.49 9.18
C PHE A 316 -28.48 19.00 8.95
N ARG A 317 -27.26 19.46 8.62
CA ARG A 317 -27.04 20.89 8.30
C ARG A 317 -27.81 21.33 7.07
N GLY A 318 -27.86 20.49 6.03
CA GLY A 318 -28.67 20.78 4.83
C GLY A 318 -30.17 20.89 5.12
N SER A 319 -30.67 20.11 6.09
CA SER A 319 -32.06 20.20 6.54
C SER A 319 -32.35 21.49 7.31
N LEU A 320 -31.42 21.96 8.16
CA LEU A 320 -31.59 23.19 8.93
C LEU A 320 -31.64 24.43 8.05
N GLU A 321 -30.74 24.53 7.06
CA GLU A 321 -30.70 25.66 6.12
C GLU A 321 -31.99 25.72 5.25
N ALA A 322 -32.56 24.56 4.89
CA ALA A 322 -33.83 24.51 4.17
C ALA A 322 -35.03 24.99 5.02
N SER A 323 -35.00 24.75 6.33
CA SER A 323 -36.04 25.22 7.25
C SER A 323 -35.96 26.73 7.48
N GLN A 324 -34.77 27.30 7.69
CA GLN A 324 -34.60 28.75 7.86
C GLN A 324 -35.00 29.56 6.60
N SER A 325 -34.76 29.01 5.40
CA SER A 325 -35.20 29.66 4.16
C SER A 325 -36.73 29.74 4.02
N LYS A 326 -37.49 28.81 4.62
CA LYS A 326 -38.96 28.83 4.56
C LYS A 326 -39.57 29.87 5.49
N ASP A 327 -38.97 30.09 6.66
CA ASP A 327 -39.50 31.03 7.65
C ASP A 327 -39.27 32.49 7.22
N ASN A 328 -38.07 32.82 6.73
CA ASN A 328 -37.77 34.16 6.22
C ASN A 328 -38.62 34.56 5.00
N GLY A 329 -39.18 33.58 4.27
CA GLY A 329 -40.10 33.84 3.15
C GLY A 329 -41.54 34.18 3.59
N LYS A 330 -41.91 33.84 4.83
CA LYS A 330 -43.26 34.08 5.38
C LYS A 330 -43.40 35.51 5.90
N ASP A 331 -42.40 36.02 6.60
CA ASP A 331 -42.42 37.38 7.17
C ASP A 331 -42.34 38.49 6.11
N VAL A 332 -41.67 38.22 4.97
CA VAL A 332 -41.61 39.17 3.84
C VAL A 332 -42.97 39.32 3.13
N LYS A 333 -43.87 38.32 3.23
CA LYS A 333 -45.23 38.43 2.66
C LYS A 333 -46.21 39.15 3.58
N GLU A 334 -46.05 39.09 4.90
CA GLU A 334 -46.90 39.87 5.82
C GLU A 334 -46.52 41.35 5.83
N THR A 335 -45.25 41.69 5.68
CA THR A 335 -44.81 43.10 5.66
C THR A 335 -45.25 43.86 4.38
N LYS A 336 -45.48 43.16 3.26
CA LYS A 336 -46.01 43.77 2.02
C LYS A 336 -47.53 43.99 2.01
N THR A 337 -48.27 43.47 2.99
CA THR A 337 -49.73 43.63 3.04
C THR A 337 -50.17 44.78 3.96
N SER A 338 -49.25 45.36 4.75
CA SER A 338 -49.56 46.49 5.66
C SER A 338 -49.11 47.87 5.16
N THR A 339 -48.45 47.97 4.00
CA THR A 339 -48.05 49.27 3.41
C THR A 339 -48.91 49.65 2.20
N ARG A 340 -50.24 49.61 2.36
CA ARG A 340 -51.18 50.14 1.35
C ARG A 340 -52.32 50.94 1.99
N THR A 341 -52.01 51.77 2.98
CA THR A 341 -52.90 52.88 3.36
C THR A 341 -52.06 54.00 3.96
N ASN A 342 -52.12 55.18 3.33
CA ASN A 342 -51.64 56.50 3.76
C ASN A 342 -50.58 57.13 2.85
N THR A 343 -50.95 57.34 1.59
CA THR A 343 -50.56 58.56 0.86
C THR A 343 -51.71 59.53 0.96
N ASN A 344 -51.65 60.44 1.93
CA ASN A 344 -52.27 61.75 1.86
C ASN A 344 -51.36 62.74 2.58
N ALA A 345 -50.99 63.79 1.82
CA ALA A 345 -50.65 65.14 2.27
C ALA A 345 -49.49 65.32 3.26
N ALA A 346 -48.37 65.84 2.74
CA ALA A 346 -47.76 67.12 3.11
C ALA A 346 -46.28 67.07 2.70
N ASP A 347 -45.86 67.82 1.70
CA ASP A 347 -45.55 69.25 1.75
C ASP A 347 -44.10 69.51 2.21
N ASP A 348 -43.41 70.23 1.34
CA ASP A 348 -42.35 71.20 1.58
C ASP A 348 -40.95 70.82 2.11
N LYS A 349 -39.99 71.27 1.28
CA LYS A 349 -38.77 72.04 1.62
C LYS A 349 -37.52 71.36 2.18
N ASN A 350 -36.49 71.52 1.34
CA ASN A 350 -35.23 72.23 1.61
C ASN A 350 -33.97 71.48 2.08
N ASN A 351 -32.89 71.96 1.44
CA ASN A 351 -31.49 72.05 1.83
C ASN A 351 -30.64 70.78 1.68
N MET A 352 -29.69 70.71 0.72
CA MET A 352 -28.48 71.53 0.54
C MET A 352 -27.44 71.28 1.64
N SER A 353 -26.35 70.59 1.29
CA SER A 353 -24.96 70.69 1.81
C SER A 353 -24.25 69.37 1.46
N SER A 354 -23.48 69.27 0.37
CA SER A 354 -22.06 69.70 0.31
C SER A 354 -21.30 69.38 1.59
N GLY A 355 -20.45 68.37 1.57
CA GLY A 355 -19.59 67.98 2.68
C GLY A 355 -18.44 67.12 2.19
N LYS A 356 -17.50 67.78 1.50
CA LYS A 356 -16.18 67.30 1.10
C LYS A 356 -15.28 67.40 2.32
N ILE A 357 -14.67 66.31 2.80
CA ILE A 357 -13.52 66.35 3.72
C ILE A 357 -12.57 65.22 3.35
N ASP A 358 -11.41 65.66 2.83
CA ASP A 358 -10.03 65.17 2.87
C ASP A 358 -9.69 63.68 3.01
#